data_AF-A0A9N9R8A3-F1
#
_entry.id   AF-A0A9N9R8A3-F1
#
_cell.length_a   1.000
_cell.length_b   1.000
_cell.length_c   1.000
_cell.angle_alpha   90.00
_cell.angle_beta   90.00
_cell.angle_gamma   90.00
#
_symmetry.space_group_name_H-M   'P 1'
#
loop_
_entity.id
_entity.type
_entity.pdbx_description
1 polymer ?
#
loop_
_entity_poly.entity_id
_entity_poly.type
_entity_poly.pdbx_seq_one_letter_code
_entity_poly.pdbx_strand_id
1 'polypeptide(L)' 'MSLWATLNRTVFKRTSTFALAVASGTFFFERTFDVASQAIFEHINKGKLWKDIKHKYE' A
#
# COMPACT_ATOMS: atom_id res chain seq x y z
N MET A 1 -6.60 -25.91 -14.22
CA MET A 1 -7.50 -24.77 -13.91
C MET A 1 -6.68 -23.50 -13.93
N SER A 2 -7.22 -22.38 -14.44
CA SER A 2 -6.49 -21.10 -14.45
C SER A 2 -6.51 -20.43 -13.07
N LEU A 3 -5.49 -19.61 -12.77
CA LEU A 3 -5.42 -18.81 -11.55
C LEU A 3 -6.67 -17.94 -11.36
N TRP A 4 -7.18 -17.37 -12.45
CA TRP A 4 -8.39 -16.55 -12.45
C TRP A 4 -9.63 -17.35 -12.04
N ALA A 5 -9.79 -18.58 -12.56
CA ALA A 5 -10.90 -19.45 -12.20
C ALA A 5 -10.86 -19.82 -10.71
N THR A 6 -9.66 -20.03 -10.16
CA THR A 6 -9.47 -20.29 -8.72
C THR A 6 -9.85 -19.08 -7.89
N LEU A 7 -9.29 -17.89 -8.19
CA LEU A 7 -9.59 -16.65 -7.46
C LEU A 7 -11.07 -16.27 -7.50
N ASN A 8 -11.70 -16.39 -8.67
CA ASN A 8 -13.13 -16.13 -8.80
C ASN A 8 -13.93 -17.05 -7.89
N ARG A 9 -13.63 -18.35 -7.90
CA ARG A 9 -14.36 -19.33 -7.09
C ARG A 9 -14.13 -19.16 -5.58
N THR A 10 -12.91 -18.82 -5.15
CA THR A 10 -12.53 -18.79 -3.74
C THR A 10 -12.75 -17.45 -3.06
N VAL A 11 -12.54 -16.34 -3.78
CA VAL A 11 -12.56 -14.98 -3.22
C VAL A 11 -13.78 -14.21 -3.71
N PHE A 12 -13.99 -14.13 -5.03
CA PHE A 12 -14.94 -13.18 -5.62
C PHE A 12 -16.39 -13.68 -5.71
N LYS A 13 -16.64 -15.00 -5.70
CA LYS A 13 -17.97 -15.57 -5.94
C LYS A 13 -18.95 -15.42 -4.77
N ARG A 14 -18.48 -15.32 -3.51
CA ARG A 14 -19.33 -15.12 -2.33
C ARG A 14 -19.13 -13.71 -1.78
N THR A 15 -20.21 -12.99 -1.54
CA THR A 15 -20.15 -11.59 -1.04
C THR A 15 -19.42 -11.48 0.30
N SER A 16 -19.58 -12.47 1.19
CA SER A 16 -18.89 -12.47 2.49
C SER A 16 -17.37 -12.63 2.37
N THR A 17 -16.89 -13.55 1.53
CA THR A 17 -15.45 -13.73 1.28
C THR A 17 -14.86 -12.56 0.52
N PHE A 18 -15.65 -11.98 -0.40
CA PHE A 18 -15.27 -10.77 -1.12
C PHE A 18 -15.10 -9.58 -0.17
N ALA A 19 -16.06 -9.33 0.72
CA ALA A 19 -15.99 -8.25 1.70
C ALA A 19 -14.78 -8.40 2.63
N LEU A 20 -14.49 -9.62 3.10
CA LEU A 20 -13.30 -9.92 3.90
C LEU A 20 -12.01 -9.61 3.12
N ALA A 21 -11.93 -10.03 1.85
CA ALA A 21 -10.76 -9.80 1.01
C ALA A 21 -10.52 -8.32 0.73
N VAL A 22 -11.58 -7.54 0.53
CA VAL A 22 -11.48 -6.08 0.37
C VAL A 22 -11.02 -5.44 1.68
N ALA A 23 -11.64 -5.75 2.81
CA ALA A 23 -11.29 -5.15 4.11
C ALA A 23 -9.83 -5.43 4.50
N SER A 24 -9.41 -6.70 4.39
CA SER A 24 -8.01 -7.09 4.64
C SER A 24 -7.07 -6.47 3.62
N GLY A 25 -7.42 -6.48 2.33
CA GLY A 25 -6.66 -5.84 1.27
C GLY A 25 -6.43 -4.36 1.51
N THR A 26 -7.47 -3.61 1.88
CA THR A 26 -7.38 -2.17 2.19
C THR A 26 -6.44 -1.91 3.36
N PHE A 27 -6.51 -2.69 4.45
CA PHE A 27 -5.64 -2.51 5.61
C PHE A 27 -4.14 -2.61 5.25
N PHE A 28 -3.76 -3.63 4.47
CA PHE A 28 -2.37 -3.78 4.03
C PHE A 28 -1.98 -2.78 2.94
N PHE A 29 -2.91 -2.48 2.03
CA PHE A 29 -2.68 -1.53 0.95
C PHE A 29 -2.42 -0.13 1.48
N GLU A 30 -3.24 0.36 2.42
CA GLU A 30 -3.09 1.68 3.03
C GLU A 30 -1.67 1.89 3.56
N ARG A 31 -1.20 0.99 4.43
CA ARG A 31 0.13 1.14 5.04
C ARG A 31 1.26 1.03 4.02
N THR A 32 1.14 0.11 3.07
CA THR A 32 2.18 -0.09 2.05
C THR A 32 2.26 1.10 1.11
N PHE A 33 1.10 1.62 0.69
CA PHE A 33 1.00 2.75 -0.22
C PHE A 33 1.49 4.04 0.43
N ASP A 34 1.14 4.29 1.70
CA ASP A 34 1.63 5.42 2.48
C ASP A 34 3.17 5.43 2.54
N VAL A 35 3.79 4.32 2.98
CA VAL A 35 5.25 4.20 3.06
C VAL A 35 5.91 4.36 1.69
N ALA A 36 5.36 3.71 0.66
CA ALA A 36 5.93 3.77 -0.69
C ALA A 36 5.84 5.18 -1.28
N SER A 37 4.69 5.83 -1.16
CA SER A 37 4.46 7.18 -1.67
C SER A 37 5.34 8.20 -0.95
N GLN A 38 5.46 8.10 0.38
CA GLN A 38 6.38 8.92 1.16
C GLN A 38 7.82 8.69 0.69
N ALA A 39 8.28 7.44 0.57
CA ALA A 39 9.63 7.15 0.11
C ALA A 39 9.94 7.74 -1.28
N ILE A 40 8.99 7.65 -2.22
CA ILE A 40 9.11 8.25 -3.55
C ILE A 40 9.21 9.78 -3.44
N PHE A 41 8.30 10.41 -2.68
CA PHE A 41 8.29 11.86 -2.49
C PHE A 41 9.59 12.36 -1.86
N GLU A 42 10.07 11.65 -0.85
CA GLU A 42 11.30 11.96 -0.14
C GLU A 42 12.53 11.81 -1.03
N HIS A 43 12.55 10.77 -1.88
CA HIS A 43 13.63 10.56 -2.83
C HIS A 43 13.69 11.68 -3.88
N ILE A 44 12.54 12.08 -4.43
CA ILE A 44 12.45 13.15 -5.43
C ILE A 44 12.86 14.51 -4.85
N ASN A 45 12.54 14.76 -3.58
CA ASN A 45 12.80 16.04 -2.91
C ASN A 45 14.04 16.01 -1.99
N LYS A 46 14.94 15.05 -2.21
CA LYS A 46 16.15 14.88 -1.39
C LYS A 46 16.98 16.17 -1.35
N GLY A 47 17.33 16.59 -0.15
CA GLY A 47 18.10 17.80 0.14
C GLY A 47 17.28 19.08 0.24
N LYS A 48 15.98 19.04 -0.06
CA LYS A 48 15.05 20.18 0.07
C LYS A 48 14.18 20.07 1.31
N LEU A 49 13.95 18.86 1.81
CA LEU A 49 13.04 18.62 2.93
C LEU A 49 13.70 19.00 4.25
N TRP A 50 12.91 19.50 5.20
CA TRP A 50 13.41 19.85 6.54
C TRP A 50 14.20 18.69 7.16
N LYS A 51 13.70 17.46 7.09
CA LYS A 51 14.37 16.26 7.59
C LYS A 51 15.78 16.05 7.02
N ASP A 52 16.08 16.55 5.82
CA ASP A 52 17.39 16.42 5.20
C ASP A 52 18.36 17.50 5.69
N ILE A 53 17.87 18.66 6.16
CA ILE A 53 18.69 19.79 6.64
C ILE A 53 18.62 20.00 8.16
N LYS A 54 17.75 19.27 8.86
CA LYS A 54 17.50 19.39 10.31
C LYS A 54 18.78 19.31 11.13
N HIS A 55 19.69 18.41 10.73
CA HIS A 55 21.01 18.22 11.35
C HIS A 55 21.93 19.45 11.32
N LYS A 56 21.57 20.52 10.60
CA LYS A 56 22.32 21.78 10.57
C LYS A 56 21.85 22.77 11.65
N TYR A 57 20.71 22.51 12.28
CA TYR A 57 19.99 23.45 13.16
C TYR A 57 19.59 22.85 14.51
N GLU A 58 19.93 21.57 14.75
CA GLU A 58 19.79 20.85 16.01
C GLU A 58 21.11 20.17 16.37
#